data_AF-A0A4Y9FSK4-F1
#
_entry.id   AF-A0A4Y9FSK4-F1
#
_cell.length_a   1.000
_cell.length_b   1.000
_cell.length_c   1.000
_cell.angle_alpha   90.00
_cell.angle_beta   90.00
_cell.angle_gamma   90.00
#
_symmetry.space_group_name_H-M   'P 1'
#
loop_
_entity.id
_entity.type
_entity.pdbx_description
1 polymer ?
#
loop_
_entity_poly.entity_id
_entity_poly.type
_entity_poly.pdbx_seq_one_letter_code
_entity_poly.pdbx_strand_id
1 'polypeptide(L)'
;MTFDVNKFNEGIPYDVQRNLGNLKFLSLEKQQVFEDGKPVEGKYDVSHAVVYSEKIGDNLQLKLTGEQSYDELPFMTDIEIVGKASPFIYRFDSVVGFGDNRQEIRDFGFSLRVDGFKALKAPHTPKSQVEHHKEEQKAG
;
A
#
# COMPACT_ATOMS: atom_id res chain seq x y z
N MET A 1 -1.27 -27.31 -20.63
CA MET A 1 -0.25 -26.30 -20.29
C MET A 1 -0.44 -25.94 -18.82
N THR A 2 0.61 -26.02 -18.01
CA THR A 2 0.56 -25.59 -16.60
C THR A 2 1.18 -24.20 -16.51
N PHE A 3 0.46 -23.23 -15.96
CA PHE A 3 0.99 -21.89 -15.72
C PHE A 3 2.02 -21.94 -14.59
N ASP A 4 3.21 -21.41 -14.83
CA ASP A 4 4.30 -21.34 -13.85
C ASP A 4 4.41 -19.92 -13.28
N VAL A 5 3.94 -19.77 -12.04
CA VAL A 5 3.96 -18.51 -11.29
C VAL A 5 5.40 -18.05 -11.02
N ASN A 6 6.32 -18.98 -10.76
CA ASN A 6 7.70 -18.61 -10.45
C ASN A 6 8.35 -17.99 -11.67
N LYS A 7 8.15 -18.61 -12.85
CA LYS A 7 8.61 -18.08 -14.13
C LYS A 7 7.99 -16.74 -14.49
N PHE A 8 6.69 -16.54 -14.20
CA PHE A 8 6.04 -15.24 -14.39
C PHE A 8 6.69 -14.14 -13.53
N ASN A 9 7.09 -14.47 -12.30
CA ASN A 9 7.68 -13.54 -11.33
C ASN A 9 9.18 -13.23 -11.58
N GLU A 10 9.81 -13.80 -12.61
CA GLU A 10 11.22 -13.57 -12.98
C GLU A 10 11.52 -12.14 -13.47
N GLY A 11 10.53 -11.24 -13.44
CA GLY A 11 10.77 -9.79 -13.51
C GLY A 11 10.65 -9.21 -14.91
N ILE A 12 9.48 -9.40 -15.54
CA ILE A 12 9.12 -8.64 -16.73
C ILE A 12 9.10 -7.15 -16.34
N PRO A 13 9.93 -6.29 -16.96
CA PRO A 13 9.96 -4.87 -16.65
C PRO A 13 8.59 -4.24 -16.90
N TYR A 14 8.12 -3.47 -15.94
CA TYR A 14 6.86 -2.76 -16.03
C TYR A 14 7.09 -1.25 -15.98
N ASP A 15 6.66 -0.55 -17.02
CA ASP A 15 6.73 0.91 -17.07
C ASP A 15 5.56 1.50 -16.28
N VAL A 16 5.84 1.92 -15.05
CA VAL A 16 4.81 2.43 -14.13
C VAL A 16 4.19 3.71 -14.66
N GLN A 17 5.00 4.71 -15.00
CA GLN A 17 4.49 6.01 -15.42
C GLN A 17 3.64 5.88 -16.68
N ARG A 18 4.08 5.08 -17.65
CA ARG A 18 3.33 4.87 -18.88
C ARG A 18 2.02 4.13 -18.65
N ASN A 19 1.98 3.13 -17.78
CA ASN A 19 0.80 2.26 -17.64
C ASN A 19 -0.17 2.72 -16.55
N LEU A 20 0.33 3.32 -15.47
CA LEU A 20 -0.44 3.71 -14.28
C LEU A 20 -0.49 5.23 -14.06
N GLY A 21 0.30 6.02 -14.79
CA GLY A 21 0.37 7.47 -14.58
C GLY A 21 0.91 7.82 -13.20
N ASN A 22 0.49 8.98 -12.67
CA ASN A 22 0.88 9.40 -11.33
C ASN A 22 0.20 8.53 -10.27
N LEU A 23 0.95 8.26 -9.21
CA LEU A 23 0.49 7.47 -8.09
C LEU A 23 0.38 8.35 -6.85
N LYS A 24 -0.70 8.14 -6.08
CA LYS A 24 -0.89 8.77 -4.78
C LYS A 24 -0.84 7.72 -3.67
N PHE A 25 -0.07 7.99 -2.64
CA PHE A 25 0.02 7.16 -1.46
C PHE A 25 -1.30 7.19 -0.67
N LEU A 26 -1.78 6.02 -0.23
CA LEU A 26 -2.96 5.91 0.63
C LEU A 26 -2.59 5.40 2.02
N SER A 27 -1.89 4.27 2.11
CA SER A 27 -1.48 3.67 3.39
C SER A 27 -0.38 2.63 3.23
N LEU A 28 0.24 2.26 4.35
CA LEU A 28 1.07 1.05 4.46
C LEU A 28 0.26 -0.11 5.05
N GLU A 29 0.46 -1.32 4.52
CA GLU A 29 -0.02 -2.54 5.16
C GLU A 29 0.95 -2.97 6.25
N LYS A 30 0.60 -2.62 7.49
CA LYS A 30 1.39 -2.88 8.69
C LYS A 30 0.90 -4.12 9.41
N GLN A 31 1.81 -5.07 9.63
CA GLN A 31 1.57 -6.23 10.47
C GLN A 31 2.36 -6.07 11.78
N GLN A 32 1.68 -6.24 12.91
CA GLN A 32 2.31 -6.19 14.23
C GLN A 32 3.34 -7.32 14.35
N VAL A 33 4.57 -6.99 14.75
CA VAL A 33 5.60 -8.00 15.03
C VAL A 33 5.40 -8.57 16.43
N PHE A 34 5.53 -9.89 16.54
CA PHE A 34 5.46 -10.62 17.81
C PHE A 34 6.79 -11.31 18.09
N GLU A 35 7.30 -11.16 19.31
CA GLU A 35 8.48 -11.87 19.82
C GLU A 35 8.05 -12.57 21.13
N ASP A 36 8.40 -13.85 21.27
CA ASP A 36 8.00 -14.70 22.40
C ASP A 36 6.47 -14.67 22.70
N GLY A 37 5.66 -14.59 21.65
CA GLY A 37 4.20 -14.55 21.74
C GLY A 37 3.62 -13.22 22.24
N LYS A 38 4.44 -12.17 22.37
CA LYS A 38 4.01 -10.82 22.78
C LYS A 38 4.24 -9.82 21.65
N PRO A 39 3.32 -8.85 21.45
CA PRO A 39 3.53 -7.80 20.47
C PRO A 39 4.71 -6.92 20.91
N VAL A 40 5.62 -6.64 19.97
CA VAL A 40 6.73 -5.71 20.19
C VAL A 40 6.24 -4.30 19.89
N GLU A 41 6.14 -3.47 20.92
CA GLU A 41 5.64 -2.10 20.78
C GLU A 41 6.45 -1.29 19.77
N GLY A 42 5.77 -0.60 18.86
CA GLY A 42 6.39 0.22 17.83
C GLY A 42 7.06 -0.55 16.67
N LYS A 43 7.03 -1.89 16.68
CA LYS A 43 7.62 -2.71 15.62
C LYS A 43 6.53 -3.31 14.72
N TYR A 44 6.56 -2.88 13.46
CA TYR A 44 5.65 -3.35 12.43
C TYR A 44 6.43 -3.82 11.21
N ASP A 45 6.01 -4.94 10.65
CA ASP A 45 6.46 -5.39 9.34
C ASP A 45 5.56 -4.76 8.28
N VAL A 46 6.19 -4.13 7.29
CA VAL A 46 5.49 -3.51 6.16
C VAL A 46 5.81 -4.32 4.92
N SER A 47 4.78 -4.87 4.30
CA SER A 47 4.95 -5.74 3.13
C SER A 47 4.32 -5.19 1.85
N HIS A 48 3.36 -4.26 1.98
CA HIS A 48 2.75 -3.55 0.85
C HIS A 48 2.51 -2.07 1.17
N ALA A 49 2.44 -1.28 0.12
CA ALA A 49 1.84 0.04 0.14
C ALA A 49 0.57 0.04 -0.75
N VAL A 50 -0.50 0.66 -0.28
CA VAL A 50 -1.72 0.87 -1.06
C VAL A 50 -1.64 2.25 -1.71
N VAL A 51 -1.85 2.29 -3.02
CA VAL A 51 -1.72 3.52 -3.81
C VAL A 51 -2.89 3.66 -4.77
N TYR A 52 -3.27 4.91 -5.07
CA TYR A 52 -4.24 5.24 -6.10
C TYR A 52 -3.53 5.60 -7.40
N SER A 53 -3.98 5.04 -8.52
CA SER A 53 -3.51 5.43 -9.85
C SER A 53 -4.50 6.38 -10.50
N GLU A 54 -4.06 7.60 -10.81
CA GLU A 54 -4.90 8.60 -11.48
C GLU A 54 -5.31 8.16 -12.90
N LYS A 55 -4.50 7.33 -13.57
CA LYS A 55 -4.75 6.90 -14.94
C LYS A 55 -5.82 5.83 -15.04
N ILE A 56 -5.80 4.83 -14.15
CA ILE A 56 -6.79 3.74 -14.17
C ILE A 56 -8.02 4.11 -13.33
N GLY A 57 -7.88 5.06 -12.40
CA GLY A 57 -8.95 5.50 -11.51
C GLY A 57 -9.24 4.52 -10.37
N ASP A 58 -8.26 3.70 -9.96
CA ASP A 58 -8.44 2.63 -8.97
C ASP A 58 -7.20 2.46 -8.07
N ASN A 59 -7.38 1.72 -6.98
CA ASN A 59 -6.36 1.38 -6.00
C ASN A 59 -5.58 0.14 -6.43
N LEU A 60 -4.29 0.10 -6.11
CA LEU A 60 -3.44 -1.06 -6.29
C LEU A 60 -2.48 -1.24 -5.12
N GLN A 61 -2.06 -2.49 -4.92
CA GLN A 61 -1.03 -2.85 -3.96
C GLN A 61 0.35 -2.88 -4.64
N LEU A 62 1.30 -2.17 -4.04
CA LEU A 62 2.71 -2.28 -4.35
C LEU A 62 3.34 -3.28 -3.39
N LYS A 63 3.93 -4.36 -3.90
CA LYS A 63 4.70 -5.31 -3.09
C LYS A 63 6.11 -4.75 -2.89
N LEU A 64 6.46 -4.48 -1.64
CA LEU A 64 7.77 -3.95 -1.28
C LEU A 64 8.75 -5.11 -1.08
N THR A 65 10.00 -4.94 -1.53
CA THR A 65 11.06 -5.97 -1.39
C THR A 65 11.54 -6.15 0.06
N GLY A 66 11.26 -5.20 0.94
CA GLY A 66 11.71 -5.21 2.35
C GLY A 66 13.18 -4.79 2.54
N GLU A 67 13.86 -4.36 1.47
CA GLU A 67 15.27 -3.91 1.52
C GLU A 67 15.45 -2.54 2.19
N GLN A 68 14.36 -1.80 2.41
CA GLN A 68 14.36 -0.51 3.06
C GLN A 68 13.17 -0.37 4.02
N SER A 69 13.33 0.47 5.04
CA SER A 69 12.24 0.85 5.94
C SER A 69 11.40 1.94 5.28
N TYR A 70 10.08 1.91 5.53
CA TYR A 70 9.13 2.85 4.95
C TYR A 70 8.42 3.61 6.06
N ASP A 71 8.62 4.91 6.10
CA ASP A 71 7.80 5.81 6.90
C ASP A 71 6.44 6.00 6.25
N GLU A 72 5.40 6.14 7.07
CA GLU A 72 4.07 6.43 6.55
C GLU A 72 4.01 7.87 6.05
N LEU A 73 3.63 8.04 4.78
CA LEU A 73 3.42 9.34 4.18
C LEU A 73 2.01 9.87 4.49
N PRO A 74 1.77 11.18 4.42
CA PRO A 74 0.42 11.73 4.47
C PRO A 74 -0.47 11.12 3.37
N PHE A 75 -1.75 10.93 3.68
CA PHE A 75 -2.75 10.46 2.72
C PHE A 75 -2.77 11.37 1.48
N MET A 76 -2.86 10.75 0.29
CA MET A 76 -2.85 11.40 -1.03
C MET A 76 -1.55 12.11 -1.42
N THR A 77 -0.43 11.81 -0.75
CA THR A 77 0.89 12.29 -1.17
C THR A 77 1.26 11.72 -2.54
N ASP A 78 1.66 12.58 -3.48
CA ASP A 78 2.20 12.13 -4.76
C ASP A 78 3.52 11.38 -4.55
N ILE A 79 3.65 10.21 -5.17
CA ILE A 79 4.84 9.37 -5.06
C ILE A 79 5.40 9.00 -6.44
N GLU A 80 6.70 8.71 -6.46
CA GLU A 80 7.41 8.15 -7.61
C GLU A 80 7.99 6.78 -7.22
N ILE A 81 7.86 5.79 -8.11
CA ILE A 81 8.50 4.48 -7.93
C ILE A 81 10.00 4.61 -8.17
N VAL A 82 10.77 4.04 -7.25
CA VAL A 82 12.23 3.98 -7.32
C VAL A 82 12.63 2.58 -7.75
N GLY A 83 13.55 2.49 -8.71
CA GLY A 83 14.08 1.22 -9.20
C GLY A 83 13.13 0.50 -10.17
N LYS A 84 13.19 -0.83 -10.17
CA LYS A 84 12.41 -1.69 -11.06
C LYS A 84 11.01 -1.91 -10.52
N ALA A 85 10.08 -2.07 -11.45
CA ALA A 85 8.74 -2.58 -11.18
C ALA A 85 8.47 -3.80 -12.05
N SER A 86 7.78 -4.79 -11.49
CA SER A 86 7.37 -5.99 -12.23
C SER A 86 6.05 -6.53 -11.68
N PRO A 87 5.14 -7.07 -12.52
CA PRO A 87 3.96 -7.75 -12.04
C PRO A 87 4.36 -8.93 -11.14
N PHE A 88 3.59 -9.16 -10.08
CA PHE A 88 3.89 -10.20 -9.11
C PHE A 88 2.61 -10.91 -8.69
N ILE A 89 2.60 -12.22 -8.88
CA ILE A 89 1.52 -13.09 -8.41
C ILE A 89 2.02 -13.83 -7.17
N TYR A 90 1.30 -13.68 -6.07
CA TYR A 90 1.57 -14.41 -4.83
C TYR A 90 0.44 -15.36 -4.50
N ARG A 91 0.77 -16.40 -3.73
CA ARG A 91 -0.20 -17.38 -3.23
C ARG A 91 -0.44 -17.09 -1.76
N PHE A 92 -1.68 -17.16 -1.33
CA PHE A 92 -2.04 -17.06 0.08
C PHE A 92 -3.13 -18.09 0.39
N ASP A 93 -3.13 -18.54 1.63
CA ASP A 93 -4.18 -19.42 2.12
C ASP A 93 -5.32 -18.53 2.62
N SER A 94 -6.53 -18.86 2.19
CA SER A 94 -7.75 -18.13 2.51
C SER A 94 -8.75 -19.11 3.10
N VAL A 95 -9.56 -18.63 4.04
CA VAL A 95 -10.65 -19.43 4.61
C VAL A 95 -11.95 -18.89 4.04
N VAL A 96 -12.66 -19.74 3.30
CA VAL A 96 -13.98 -19.43 2.75
C VAL A 96 -15.05 -20.24 3.46
N GLY A 97 -16.26 -19.68 3.54
CA GLY A 97 -17.40 -20.29 4.22
C GLY A 97 -17.67 -19.76 5.63
N PHE A 98 -18.81 -20.15 6.20
CA PHE A 98 -19.29 -19.69 7.51
C PHE A 98 -19.59 -20.89 8.43
N GLY A 99 -19.38 -20.71 9.73
CA GLY A 99 -19.63 -21.76 10.74
C GLY A 99 -18.73 -22.98 10.56
N ASP A 100 -19.31 -24.17 10.69
CA ASP A 100 -18.60 -25.45 10.60
C ASP A 100 -18.18 -25.82 9.16
N ASN A 101 -18.66 -25.10 8.15
CA ASN A 101 -18.33 -25.30 6.73
C ASN A 101 -17.15 -24.44 6.26
N ARG A 102 -16.21 -24.13 7.15
CA ARG A 102 -14.98 -23.42 6.79
C ARG A 102 -14.04 -24.34 6.03
N GLN A 103 -13.60 -23.90 4.86
CA GLN A 103 -12.61 -24.60 4.06
C GLN A 103 -11.40 -23.69 3.83
N GLU A 104 -10.22 -24.23 4.11
CA GLU A 104 -8.97 -23.62 3.66
C GLU A 104 -8.81 -23.87 2.16
N ILE A 105 -8.71 -22.78 1.42
CA ILE A 105 -8.42 -22.78 -0.01
C ILE A 105 -7.13 -22.03 -0.26
N ARG A 106 -6.45 -22.40 -1.34
CA ARG A 106 -5.30 -21.65 -1.82
C ARG A 106 -5.74 -20.68 -2.90
N ASP A 107 -5.51 -19.40 -2.67
CA ASP A 107 -5.89 -18.32 -3.57
C ASP A 107 -4.66 -17.57 -4.09
N PHE A 108 -4.88 -16.70 -5.07
CA PHE A 108 -3.85 -15.92 -5.75
C PHE A 108 -4.13 -14.43 -5.64
N GLY A 109 -3.12 -13.67 -5.23
CA GLY A 109 -3.12 -12.22 -5.22
C GLY A 109 -2.28 -11.67 -6.36
N PHE A 110 -2.64 -10.47 -6.82
CA PHE A 110 -1.85 -9.71 -7.78
C PHE A 110 -1.36 -8.42 -7.12
N SER A 111 -0.10 -8.10 -7.35
CA SER A 111 0.52 -6.85 -6.92
C SER A 111 1.57 -6.42 -7.93
N LEU A 112 1.96 -5.15 -7.86
CA LEU A 112 3.14 -4.68 -8.56
C LEU A 112 4.32 -4.72 -7.61
N ARG A 113 5.29 -5.61 -7.81
CA ARG A 113 6.52 -5.61 -7.03
C ARG A 113 7.38 -4.43 -7.46
N VAL A 114 7.85 -3.65 -6.50
CA VAL A 114 8.70 -2.48 -6.71
C VAL A 114 9.89 -2.50 -5.76
N ASP A 115 11.04 -2.00 -6.22
CA ASP A 115 12.21 -1.85 -5.34
C ASP A 115 11.94 -0.79 -4.25
N GLY A 116 11.15 0.24 -4.58
CA GLY A 116 10.70 1.23 -3.61
C GLY A 116 9.84 2.35 -4.17
N PHE A 117 9.52 3.31 -3.32
CA PHE A 117 8.89 4.57 -3.71
C PHE A 117 9.40 5.71 -2.84
N LYS A 118 9.24 6.94 -3.31
CA LYS A 118 9.54 8.17 -2.56
C LYS A 118 8.46 9.21 -2.80
N ALA A 119 8.26 10.10 -1.83
CA ALA A 119 7.40 11.27 -2.02
C ALA A 119 7.97 12.19 -3.11
N LEU A 120 7.13 12.60 -4.04
CA LEU A 120 7.38 13.76 -4.87
C LEU A 120 7.16 14.99 -3.99
N LYS A 121 8.12 15.93 -3.96
CA LYS A 121 8.06 17.11 -3.09
C LYS A 121 6.66 17.73 -3.14
N ALA A 122 6.01 17.84 -1.98
CA ALA A 122 4.63 18.26 -1.86
C ALA A 122 4.39 19.59 -2.59
N PRO A 123 3.29 19.73 -3.35
CA PRO A 123 2.75 21.06 -3.60
C PRO A 123 2.39 21.65 -2.22
N HIS A 124 2.89 22.86 -1.95
CA HIS A 124 2.59 23.61 -0.74
C HIS A 124 1.10 23.52 -0.38
N THR A 125 0.76 22.79 0.68
CA THR A 125 -0.58 22.87 1.25
C THR A 125 -0.67 24.20 2.01
N PRO A 126 -1.58 25.13 1.65
CA PRO A 126 -1.84 26.29 2.49
C PRO A 126 -2.38 25.79 3.82
N LYS A 127 -1.80 26.26 4.93
CA LYS A 127 -2.35 26.02 6.26
C LYS A 127 -3.75 26.64 6.33
N SER A 128 -4.79 25.82 6.34
CA SER A 128 -6.11 26.27 6.77
C SER A 128 -6.02 26.65 8.24
N GLN A 129 -6.01 27.95 8.51
CA GLN A 129 -6.15 28.50 9.86
C GLN A 129 -7.52 28.10 10.39
N VAL A 130 -7.51 27.41 11.53
CA VAL A 130 -8.68 27.23 12.38
C VAL A 130 -8.94 28.59 13.02
N GLU A 131 -9.87 29.38 12.47
CA GLU A 131 -10.41 30.54 13.17
C GLU A 131 -11.56 30.10 14.07
N HIS A 132 -11.30 30.28 15.37
CA HIS A 132 -12.23 30.14 16.47
C HIS A 132 -13.42 31.09 16.30
N HIS A 133 -14.63 30.56 16.08
CA HIS A 133 -15.84 31.30 16.46
C HIS A 133 -16.14 31.02 17.94
N LYS A 134 -15.79 31.99 18.78
CA LYS A 134 -16.34 32.18 20.12
C LYS A 134 -16.68 33.67 20.29
N GLU A 135 -17.91 34.03 19.99
CA GLU A 135 -18.56 35.28 20.39
C GLU A 135 -19.99 34.90 20.80
N GLU A 136 -20.25 34.83 22.11
CA GLU A 136 -20.92 35.88 22.89
C GLU A 136 -22.38 36.11 22.48
N GLN A 137 -23.30 35.34 23.06
CA GLN A 137 -24.69 35.77 23.22
C GLN A 137 -24.88 36.30 24.64
N LYS A 138 -24.88 37.63 24.75
CA LYS A 138 -25.55 38.38 25.83
C LYS A 138 -26.64 39.24 25.18
N ALA A 139 -27.76 39.34 25.90
CA ALA A 139 -28.90 40.24 25.71
C ALA A 139 -30.04 39.76 24.78
N GLY A 140 -31.15 39.43 25.45
CA GLY A 140 -32.50 39.21 24.94
C GLY A 140 -33.41 38.95 26.13
#